data_AF-A0A1I3MUR2-F1
#
_entry.id   AF-A0A1I3MUR2-F1
#
_cell.length_a   1.000
_cell.length_b   1.000
_cell.length_c   1.000
_cell.angle_alpha   90.00
_cell.angle_beta   90.00
_cell.angle_gamma   90.00
#
_symmetry.space_group_name_H-M   'P 1'
#
loop_
_entity.id
_entity.type
_entity.pdbx_description
1 polymer ?
#
loop_
_entity_poly.entity_id
_entity_poly.type
_entity_poly.pdbx_seq_one_letter_code
_entity_poly.pdbx_strand_id
1 'polypeptide(L)'
;MTMQPEELKQLRTARGVSQKEFGTAIGLSAVFIGMMERGEKPIELRTALAAKQWAAGMDRIGLKATDPEERAARKLCEYYGHFPDSETKDGPAWRAYLPVVRLVLDAARPVED
;
A
#
# COMPACT_ATOMS: atom_id res chain seq x y z
N MET A 1 -8.58 -26.24 -2.33
CA MET A 1 -7.14 -26.22 -2.63
C MET A 1 -6.50 -25.13 -1.78
N THR A 2 -5.54 -25.51 -0.93
CA THR A 2 -4.84 -24.60 -0.01
C THR A 2 -3.57 -24.08 -0.70
N MET A 3 -3.36 -22.78 -0.70
CA MET A 3 -2.14 -22.16 -1.26
C MET A 3 -0.91 -22.65 -0.49
N GLN A 4 0.16 -22.98 -1.21
CA GLN A 4 1.44 -23.41 -0.67
C GLN A 4 2.34 -22.21 -0.34
N PRO A 5 3.27 -22.36 0.63
CA PRO A 5 4.24 -21.31 0.99
C PRO A 5 5.00 -20.73 -0.20
N GLU A 6 5.47 -21.60 -1.11
CA GLU A 6 6.24 -21.18 -2.28
C GLU A 6 5.38 -20.40 -3.28
N GLU A 7 4.09 -20.75 -3.43
CA GLU A 7 3.15 -20.00 -4.27
C GLU A 7 2.95 -18.58 -3.73
N LEU A 8 2.80 -18.41 -2.41
CA LEU A 8 2.67 -17.09 -1.79
C LEU A 8 3.91 -16.23 -2.05
N LYS A 9 5.10 -16.83 -1.88
CA LYS A 9 6.38 -16.17 -2.12
C LYS A 9 6.54 -15.76 -3.59
N GLN A 10 6.16 -16.62 -4.54
CA GLN A 10 6.20 -16.33 -5.97
C GLN A 10 5.30 -15.15 -6.35
N LEU A 11 4.07 -15.09 -5.83
CA LEU A 11 3.17 -13.96 -6.10
C LEU A 11 3.79 -12.63 -5.65
N ARG A 12 4.43 -12.61 -4.48
CA ARG A 12 5.13 -11.44 -3.96
C ARG A 12 6.34 -11.06 -4.81
N THR A 13 7.23 -12.02 -5.07
CA THR A 13 8.49 -11.74 -5.78
C THR A 13 8.26 -11.39 -7.26
N ALA A 14 7.19 -11.89 -7.88
CA ALA A 14 6.80 -11.51 -9.24
C ALA A 14 6.51 -10.01 -9.39
N ARG A 15 6.06 -9.32 -8.34
CA ARG A 15 5.88 -7.86 -8.31
C ARG A 15 7.09 -7.11 -7.73
N GLY A 16 8.17 -7.81 -7.38
CA GLY A 16 9.41 -7.20 -6.89
C GLY A 16 9.31 -6.52 -5.51
N VAL A 17 8.28 -6.84 -4.72
CA VAL A 17 8.06 -6.17 -3.41
C VAL A 17 8.59 -6.98 -2.23
N SER A 18 8.88 -6.28 -1.14
CA SER A 18 9.25 -6.87 0.15
C SER A 18 8.07 -7.52 0.86
N GLN A 19 8.33 -8.40 1.83
CA GLN A 19 7.30 -8.99 2.69
C GLN A 19 6.48 -7.93 3.44
N LYS A 20 7.12 -6.79 3.78
CA LYS A 20 6.46 -5.67 4.44
C LYS A 20 5.45 -5.00 3.53
N GLU A 21 5.84 -4.64 2.32
CA GLU A 21 4.96 -4.01 1.34
C GLU A 21 3.81 -4.93 0.95
N PHE A 22 4.10 -6.20 0.70
CA PHE A 22 3.07 -7.19 0.39
C PHE A 22 2.10 -7.41 1.56
N GLY A 23 2.63 -7.59 2.77
CA GLY A 23 1.81 -7.71 3.98
C GLY A 23 0.89 -6.52 4.13
N THR A 24 1.41 -5.29 4.06
CA THR A 24 0.60 -4.07 4.13
C THR A 24 -0.50 -4.06 3.08
N ALA A 25 -0.20 -4.43 1.82
CA ALA A 25 -1.18 -4.43 0.74
C ALA A 25 -2.35 -5.42 0.94
N ILE A 26 -2.09 -6.55 1.61
CA ILE A 26 -3.13 -7.56 1.91
C ILE A 26 -3.65 -7.50 3.36
N GLY A 27 -3.24 -6.49 4.13
CA GLY A 27 -3.69 -6.26 5.50
C GLY A 27 -3.08 -7.19 6.56
N LEU A 28 -1.83 -7.61 6.38
CA LEU A 28 -1.08 -8.50 7.27
C LEU A 28 0.30 -7.91 7.62
N SER A 29 0.93 -8.41 8.68
CA SER A 29 2.28 -7.99 9.05
C SER A 29 3.35 -8.74 8.26
N ALA A 30 4.51 -8.11 8.05
CA ALA A 30 5.67 -8.73 7.41
C ALA A 30 6.09 -10.04 8.08
N VAL A 31 6.02 -10.09 9.41
CA VAL A 31 6.34 -11.27 10.23
C VAL A 31 5.40 -12.42 9.89
N PHE A 32 4.10 -12.14 9.77
CA PHE A 32 3.10 -13.17 9.47
C PHE A 32 3.25 -13.69 8.04
N ILE A 33 3.58 -12.82 7.07
CA ILE A 33 3.98 -13.24 5.72
C ILE A 33 5.19 -14.18 5.77
N GLY A 34 6.24 -13.80 6.50
CA GLY A 34 7.45 -14.63 6.62
C GLY A 34 7.17 -16.00 7.24
N MET A 35 6.33 -16.08 8.28
CA MET A 35 5.92 -17.36 8.87
C MET A 35 5.19 -18.25 7.86
N MET A 36 4.29 -17.67 7.05
CA MET A 36 3.57 -18.42 6.01
C MET A 36 4.49 -18.87 4.87
N GLU A 37 5.41 -18.01 4.40
CA GLU A 37 6.37 -18.34 3.34
C GLU A 37 7.37 -19.44 3.76
N ARG A 38 7.60 -19.62 5.07
CA ARG A 38 8.41 -20.73 5.62
C ARG A 38 7.60 -21.97 5.99
N GLY A 39 6.26 -21.93 5.87
CA GLY A 39 5.38 -23.02 6.27
C GLY A 39 5.14 -23.17 7.77
N GLU A 40 5.56 -22.19 8.59
CA GLU A 40 5.33 -22.18 10.05
C GLU A 40 3.88 -21.84 10.41
N LYS A 41 3.18 -21.11 9.52
CA LYS A 41 1.76 -20.78 9.65
C LYS A 41 0.98 -21.21 8.41
N PRO A 42 -0.23 -21.77 8.58
CA PRO A 42 -1.08 -22.11 7.46
C PRO A 42 -1.53 -20.85 6.71
N ILE A 43 -1.65 -20.95 5.39
CA ILE A 43 -2.22 -19.90 4.55
C ILE A 43 -3.72 -20.12 4.46
N GLU A 44 -4.47 -19.36 5.25
CA GLU A 44 -5.93 -19.39 5.25
C GLU A 44 -6.52 -18.97 3.89
N LEU A 45 -7.72 -19.47 3.57
CA LEU A 45 -8.41 -19.17 2.31
C LEU A 45 -8.53 -17.66 2.04
N ARG A 46 -8.86 -16.87 3.06
CA ARG A 46 -8.95 -15.40 2.97
C ARG A 46 -7.62 -14.79 2.51
N THR A 47 -6.52 -15.24 3.08
CA THR A 47 -5.17 -14.76 2.75
C THR A 47 -4.78 -15.17 1.33
N ALA A 48 -5.04 -16.44 0.98
CA ALA A 48 -4.78 -16.95 -0.37
C ALA A 48 -5.55 -16.16 -1.44
N LEU A 49 -6.83 -15.83 -1.19
CA LEU A 49 -7.64 -15.02 -2.09
C LEU A 49 -7.13 -13.59 -2.19
N ALA A 50 -6.80 -12.96 -1.06
CA ALA A 50 -6.25 -11.60 -1.04
C ALA A 50 -4.91 -11.51 -1.81
N ALA A 51 -4.02 -12.49 -1.63
CA ALA A 51 -2.75 -12.59 -2.35
C ALA A 51 -2.96 -12.72 -3.86
N LYS A 52 -3.89 -13.58 -4.30
CA LYS A 52 -4.20 -13.77 -5.73
C LYS A 52 -4.83 -12.52 -6.35
N GLN A 53 -5.76 -11.86 -5.65
CA GLN A 53 -6.38 -10.62 -6.12
C GLN A 53 -5.36 -9.49 -6.25
N TRP A 54 -4.50 -9.34 -5.24
CA TRP A 54 -3.41 -8.38 -5.30
C TRP A 54 -2.45 -8.68 -6.46
N ALA A 55 -2.09 -9.95 -6.69
CA ALA A 55 -1.25 -10.33 -7.83
C ALA A 55 -1.92 -10.06 -9.18
N ALA A 56 -3.26 -10.16 -9.26
CA ALA A 56 -4.05 -9.82 -10.44
C ALA A 56 -4.26 -8.30 -10.66
N GLY A 57 -3.61 -7.45 -9.85
CA GLY A 57 -3.75 -5.99 -9.93
C GLY A 57 -5.06 -5.45 -9.34
N MET A 58 -5.85 -6.30 -8.67
CA MET A 58 -7.01 -5.88 -7.89
C MET A 58 -6.53 -5.42 -6.51
N ASP A 59 -5.78 -4.32 -6.49
CA ASP A 59 -5.35 -3.70 -5.25
C ASP A 59 -6.62 -3.26 -4.49
N ARG A 60 -6.78 -3.73 -3.25
CA ARG A 60 -7.90 -3.31 -2.40
C ARG A 60 -7.89 -1.79 -2.35
N ILE A 61 -8.97 -1.18 -2.84
CA ILE A 61 -9.26 0.24 -2.67
C ILE A 61 -8.95 0.62 -1.22
N GLY A 62 -7.85 1.36 -0.98
CA GLY A 62 -7.64 2.07 0.28
C GLY A 62 -6.69 1.52 1.35
N LEU A 63 -5.79 0.57 1.08
CA LEU A 63 -4.69 0.24 2.02
C LEU A 63 -3.32 0.34 1.35
N LYS A 64 -3.01 1.54 0.84
CA LYS A 64 -1.66 1.85 0.37
C LYS A 64 -0.72 1.94 1.57
N ALA A 65 0.40 1.22 1.51
CA ALA A 65 1.66 1.79 1.99
C ALA A 65 1.76 3.18 1.34
N THR A 66 1.58 4.22 2.14
CA THR A 66 1.18 5.55 1.69
C THR A 66 1.99 6.02 0.48
N ASP A 67 1.27 6.21 -0.64
CA ASP A 67 1.76 6.88 -1.84
C ASP A 67 2.59 8.11 -1.42
N PRO A 68 3.80 8.35 -1.97
CA PRO A 68 4.54 9.57 -1.67
C PRO A 68 3.67 10.83 -1.77
N GLU A 69 2.71 10.88 -2.71
CA GLU A 69 1.73 11.96 -2.81
C GLU A 69 0.84 12.05 -1.57
N GLU A 70 0.24 10.93 -1.14
CA GLU A 70 -0.62 10.89 0.04
C GLU A 70 0.16 11.23 1.32
N ARG A 71 1.38 10.72 1.45
CA ARG A 71 2.26 11.01 2.60
C ARG A 71 2.58 12.49 2.70
N ALA A 72 2.95 13.10 1.57
CA ALA A 72 3.21 14.53 1.50
C ALA A 72 1.94 15.34 1.78
N ALA A 73 0.79 14.93 1.22
CA ALA A 73 -0.49 15.61 1.42
C ALA A 73 -0.95 15.55 2.88
N ARG A 74 -0.80 14.39 3.54
CA ARG A 74 -1.07 14.22 4.98
C ARG A 74 -0.17 15.12 5.83
N LYS A 75 1.13 15.18 5.53
CA LYS A 75 2.06 16.06 6.25
C LYS A 75 1.76 17.55 6.03
N LEU A 76 1.37 17.93 4.82
CA LEU A 76 0.97 19.30 4.53
C LEU A 76 -0.33 19.67 5.27
N CYS A 77 -1.29 18.75 5.32
CA CYS A 77 -2.52 18.88 6.10
C CYS A 77 -2.22 19.12 7.59
N GLU A 78 -1.33 18.33 8.19
CA GLU A 78 -0.86 18.52 9.58
C GLU A 78 -0.15 19.87 9.77
N TYR A 79 0.70 20.27 8.83
CA TYR A 79 1.42 21.54 8.88
C TYR A 79 0.49 22.75 8.96
N TYR A 80 -0.64 22.71 8.26
CA TYR A 80 -1.68 23.74 8.33
C TYR A 80 -2.65 23.58 9.52
N GLY A 81 -2.39 22.64 10.44
CA GLY A 81 -3.17 22.46 11.66
C GLY A 81 -4.45 21.65 11.48
N HIS A 82 -4.59 20.90 10.40
CA HIS A 82 -5.73 20.04 10.15
C HIS A 82 -5.43 18.57 10.49
N PHE A 83 -6.46 17.83 10.91
CA PHE A 83 -6.36 16.38 11.13
C PHE A 83 -6.54 15.66 9.79
N PRO A 84 -5.54 14.90 9.28
CA PRO A 84 -5.58 14.33 7.93
C PRO A 84 -6.80 13.46 7.64
N ASP A 85 -7.19 12.65 8.61
CA ASP A 85 -8.28 11.68 8.49
C ASP A 85 -9.64 12.22 8.96
N SER A 86 -9.76 13.54 9.20
CA SER A 86 -11.08 14.12 9.46
C SER A 86 -11.92 14.10 8.17
N GLU A 87 -13.15 13.64 8.29
CA GLU A 87 -14.09 13.58 7.17
C GLU A 87 -14.56 14.98 6.77
N THR A 88 -14.50 15.26 5.47
CA THR A 88 -15.04 16.46 4.84
C THR A 88 -16.03 16.07 3.76
N LYS A 89 -16.70 17.05 3.13
CA LYS A 89 -17.61 16.80 2.01
C LYS A 89 -16.96 16.07 0.82
N ASP A 90 -15.65 16.18 0.67
CA ASP A 90 -14.88 15.63 -0.46
C ASP A 90 -13.98 14.44 -0.03
N GLY A 91 -14.25 13.86 1.15
CA GLY A 91 -13.49 12.78 1.77
C GLY A 91 -12.49 13.29 2.83
N PRO A 92 -11.43 12.53 3.15
CA PRO A 92 -10.50 12.89 4.22
C PRO A 92 -9.76 14.19 3.90
N ALA A 93 -9.58 15.05 4.91
CA ALA A 93 -9.06 16.41 4.76
C ALA A 93 -7.72 16.49 4.02
N TRP A 94 -6.85 15.47 4.13
CA TRP A 94 -5.58 15.46 3.41
C TRP A 94 -5.73 15.53 1.88
N ARG A 95 -6.86 15.09 1.30
CA ARG A 95 -7.07 15.10 -0.15
C ARG A 95 -7.09 16.51 -0.74
N ALA A 96 -7.49 17.52 0.04
CA ALA A 96 -7.47 18.92 -0.40
C ALA A 96 -6.05 19.42 -0.75
N TYR A 97 -5.01 18.74 -0.25
CA TYR A 97 -3.61 19.10 -0.42
C TYR A 97 -2.92 18.40 -1.59
N LEU A 98 -3.57 17.41 -2.23
CA LEU A 98 -3.02 16.69 -3.38
C LEU A 98 -2.61 17.60 -4.56
N PRO A 99 -3.39 18.63 -4.95
CA PRO A 99 -2.99 19.52 -6.03
C PRO A 99 -1.67 20.26 -5.76
N VAL A 100 -1.45 20.69 -4.51
CA VAL A 100 -0.22 21.39 -4.11
C VAL A 100 0.98 20.44 -4.16
N VAL A 101 0.82 19.22 -3.66
CA VAL A 101 1.87 18.20 -3.69
C VAL A 101 2.28 17.89 -5.13
N ARG A 102 1.32 17.70 -6.03
CA ARG A 102 1.60 17.44 -7.45
C ARG A 102 2.33 18.59 -8.12
N LEU A 103 1.91 19.83 -7.86
CA LEU A 103 2.58 21.01 -8.37
C LEU A 103 4.06 21.05 -7.96
N VAL A 104 4.37 20.76 -6.69
CA VAL A 104 5.75 20.73 -6.19
C VAL A 104 6.54 19.59 -6.81
N LEU A 105 5.96 18.40 -6.93
CA LEU A 105 6.62 17.25 -7.56
C LEU A 105 6.92 17.51 -9.03
N ASP A 106 6.01 18.15 -9.76
CA ASP A 106 6.22 18.52 -11.15
C ASP A 106 7.31 19.58 -11.31
N ALA A 107 7.36 20.59 -10.44
CA ALA A 107 8.43 21.60 -10.43
C ALA A 107 9.81 21.01 -10.06
N ALA A 108 9.84 19.91 -9.29
CA ALA A 108 11.05 19.21 -8.91
C ALA A 108 11.55 18.22 -9.98
N ARG A 109 10.80 18.00 -11.08
CA ARG A 109 11.27 17.14 -12.16
C ARG A 109 12.44 17.81 -12.88
N PRO A 110 13.52 17.06 -13.16
CA PRO A 110 14.60 17.58 -13.98
C PRO A 110 14.05 17.93 -15.37
N VAL A 111 14.50 19.07 -15.91
CA VAL A 111 14.28 19.40 -17.31
C VAL A 111 15.24 18.52 -18.11
N GLU A 112 14.73 17.68 -18.99
CA GLU A 112 15.56 16.95 -19.96
C GLU A 112 16.07 17.98 -21.00
N ASP A 113 17.40 18.11 -21.09
CA ASP A 113 18.10 18.93 -22.10
C ASP A 113 18.06 18.29 -23.50
#